data_AF-A0A2D7PFX3-F1
#
_entry.id   AF-A0A2D7PFX3-F1
#
_cell.length_a   1.000
_cell.length_b   1.000
_cell.length_c   1.000
_cell.angle_alpha   90.00
_cell.angle_beta   90.00
_cell.angle_gamma   90.00
#
_symmetry.space_group_name_H-M   'P 1'
#
loop_
_entity.id
_entity.type
_entity.pdbx_description
1 polymer ?
#
loop_
_entity_poly.entity_id
_entity_poly.type
_entity_poly.pdbx_seq_one_letter_code
_entity_poly.pdbx_strand_id
1 'polypeptide(L)'
;MNKLFLLLGLLAFLIKADNEIYINQVGATLNLDVEQLGSSNIIGGLDAVSGQMSALNLIGSSMTLDINQLGDSNKFLGDIVLDSLNGFFEFDGDSNEFNIQVDPTNTFSADNGDYFVDVTGTGNDFTLNVATNSLAESLDLDWIVNGDGNIFDFDIDIDGATSYVDVDGDANNITYDGSGYANGYFYLDQTGNGRNFNITQASTLASDWLKIISSGDSGTVCIIQNDGGTSTSC
;
A
#
# COMPACT_ATOMS: atom_id res chain seq x y z
N MET A 1 38.46 -1.84 -50.32
CA MET A 1 38.87 -1.53 -48.94
C MET A 1 37.62 -1.43 -48.08
N ASN A 2 37.54 -2.34 -47.09
CA ASN A 2 36.75 -2.37 -45.85
C ASN A 2 35.95 -1.08 -45.55
N LYS A 3 34.72 -1.15 -45.06
CA LYS A 3 34.40 -1.64 -43.71
C LYS A 3 32.97 -2.19 -43.63
N LEU A 4 32.84 -3.46 -43.25
CA LEU A 4 31.62 -4.01 -42.70
C LEU A 4 31.43 -3.37 -41.31
N PHE A 5 30.47 -2.47 -41.17
CA PHE A 5 30.01 -2.02 -39.86
C PHE A 5 29.15 -3.14 -39.28
N LEU A 6 29.70 -3.91 -38.35
CA LEU A 6 28.89 -4.71 -37.43
C LEU A 6 28.13 -3.73 -36.54
N LEU A 7 26.87 -3.47 -36.88
CA LEU A 7 25.93 -2.89 -35.92
C LEU A 7 25.53 -4.03 -34.98
N LEU A 8 26.29 -4.18 -33.90
CA LEU A 8 25.90 -5.03 -32.76
C LEU A 8 24.68 -4.34 -32.13
N GLY A 9 23.50 -4.66 -32.65
CA GLY A 9 22.24 -4.25 -32.03
C GLY A 9 22.19 -4.89 -30.66
N LEU A 10 22.43 -4.07 -29.63
CA LEU A 10 22.10 -4.39 -28.26
C LEU A 10 20.58 -4.59 -28.25
N LEU A 11 20.12 -5.84 -28.34
CA LEU A 11 18.74 -6.19 -28.10
C LEU A 11 18.53 -5.93 -26.60
N ALA A 12 18.07 -4.74 -26.25
CA ALA A 12 17.49 -4.50 -24.94
C ALA A 12 16.27 -5.44 -24.88
N PHE A 13 16.36 -6.49 -24.06
CA PHE A 13 15.18 -7.25 -23.67
C PHE A 13 14.29 -6.27 -22.90
N LEU A 14 13.30 -5.70 -23.58
CA LEU A 14 12.17 -5.06 -22.93
C LEU A 14 11.43 -6.20 -22.22
N ILE A 15 11.71 -6.37 -20.93
CA ILE A 15 10.83 -7.11 -20.03
C ILE A 15 9.46 -6.45 -20.14
N LYS A 16 8.52 -7.18 -20.74
CA LYS A 16 7.12 -6.80 -20.77
C LYS A 16 6.40 -7.58 -19.68
N ALA A 17 5.50 -6.92 -18.95
CA ALA A 17 4.44 -7.55 -18.22
C ALA A 17 3.62 -8.41 -19.18
N ASP A 18 3.20 -9.56 -18.66
CA ASP A 18 2.32 -10.47 -19.39
C ASP A 18 0.91 -9.88 -19.45
N ASN A 19 0.46 -9.25 -18.35
CA ASN A 19 -0.88 -8.68 -18.24
C ASN A 19 -0.83 -7.22 -17.77
N GLU A 20 -1.55 -6.34 -18.47
CA GLU A 20 -1.65 -4.91 -18.16
C GLU A 20 -3.12 -4.47 -18.20
N ILE A 21 -3.59 -3.77 -17.17
CA ILE A 21 -4.97 -3.25 -17.07
C ILE A 21 -4.93 -1.73 -16.80
N TYR A 22 -5.77 -1.01 -17.56
CA TYR A 22 -6.04 0.43 -17.43
C TYR A 22 -7.52 0.63 -17.08
N ILE A 23 -7.81 1.36 -16.01
CA ILE A 23 -9.15 1.71 -15.55
C ILE A 23 -9.24 3.22 -15.27
N ASN A 24 -10.06 3.92 -16.05
CA ASN A 24 -10.48 5.28 -15.72
C ASN A 24 -11.99 5.29 -15.54
N GLN A 25 -12.43 5.29 -14.29
CA GLN A 25 -13.83 5.21 -13.92
C GLN A 25 -14.27 6.52 -13.24
N VAL A 26 -15.44 7.01 -13.66
CA VAL A 26 -16.14 8.12 -13.02
C VAL A 26 -17.62 7.75 -12.91
N GLY A 27 -18.14 7.71 -11.69
CA GLY A 27 -19.54 7.38 -11.43
C GLY A 27 -19.77 7.07 -9.96
N ALA A 28 -21.02 7.16 -9.50
CA ALA A 28 -21.34 7.04 -8.07
C ALA A 28 -20.83 5.73 -7.44
N THR A 29 -20.93 4.60 -8.15
CA THR A 29 -20.54 3.29 -7.62
C THR A 29 -19.79 2.42 -8.61
N LEU A 30 -18.94 1.54 -8.10
CA LEU A 30 -18.26 0.47 -8.84
C LEU A 30 -18.20 -0.80 -7.99
N ASN A 31 -18.40 -1.95 -8.62
CA ASN A 31 -18.00 -3.25 -8.06
C ASN A 31 -17.05 -3.87 -9.09
N LEU A 32 -15.79 -4.04 -8.72
CA LEU A 32 -14.70 -4.50 -9.57
C LEU A 32 -14.14 -5.81 -9.01
N ASP A 33 -14.06 -6.82 -9.88
CA ASP A 33 -13.48 -8.13 -9.61
C ASP A 33 -12.46 -8.40 -10.73
N VAL A 34 -11.20 -8.64 -10.35
CA VAL A 34 -10.09 -8.85 -11.28
C VAL A 34 -9.19 -9.99 -10.80
N GLU A 35 -8.94 -10.94 -11.70
CA GLU A 35 -7.90 -11.96 -11.56
C GLU A 35 -6.86 -11.81 -12.68
N GLN A 36 -5.58 -11.67 -12.34
CA GLN A 36 -4.47 -11.70 -13.31
C GLN A 36 -3.55 -12.89 -13.02
N LEU A 37 -3.36 -13.75 -14.04
CA LEU A 37 -2.45 -14.90 -14.01
C LEU A 37 -1.36 -14.72 -15.07
N GLY A 38 -0.10 -14.52 -14.66
CA GLY A 38 1.02 -14.28 -15.58
C GLY A 38 2.31 -14.00 -14.84
N SER A 39 3.48 -14.16 -15.46
CA SER A 39 4.77 -13.93 -14.77
C SER A 39 4.97 -12.46 -14.35
N SER A 40 4.28 -11.53 -15.02
CA SER A 40 4.24 -10.14 -14.57
C SER A 40 2.88 -9.50 -14.85
N ASN A 41 2.27 -8.91 -13.82
CA ASN A 41 0.92 -8.36 -13.82
C ASN A 41 0.94 -6.89 -13.36
N ILE A 42 0.19 -6.02 -14.04
CA ILE A 42 0.03 -4.60 -13.69
C ILE A 42 -1.43 -4.17 -13.82
N ILE A 43 -1.97 -3.54 -12.78
CA ILE A 43 -3.14 -2.65 -12.82
C ILE A 43 -2.60 -1.26 -12.43
N GLY A 44 -2.64 -0.29 -13.35
CA GLY A 44 -1.90 0.97 -13.18
C GLY A 44 -2.80 2.19 -13.15
N GLY A 45 -2.49 3.34 -12.52
CA GLY A 45 -1.17 3.72 -12.02
C GLY A 45 -1.07 4.91 -11.04
N LEU A 46 0.10 5.01 -10.38
CA LEU A 46 0.88 6.23 -10.18
C LEU A 46 2.04 6.25 -11.20
N ASP A 47 1.64 6.41 -12.46
CA ASP A 47 2.42 6.37 -13.71
C ASP A 47 3.09 5.03 -14.06
N ALA A 48 2.40 3.94 -13.69
CA ALA A 48 2.70 2.55 -14.04
C ALA A 48 3.24 2.36 -15.48
N VAL A 49 4.08 1.35 -15.72
CA VAL A 49 4.45 0.97 -17.09
C VAL A 49 4.79 -0.52 -17.18
N SER A 50 4.25 -1.20 -18.19
CA SER A 50 5.04 -2.15 -18.97
C SER A 50 4.85 -1.97 -20.49
N GLY A 51 5.04 -0.73 -20.88
CA GLY A 51 4.94 -0.27 -22.27
C GLY A 51 4.34 1.11 -22.32
N GLN A 52 3.54 1.45 -21.30
CA GLN A 52 3.46 2.70 -20.53
C GLN A 52 2.01 2.88 -20.03
N MET A 53 1.69 2.48 -18.80
CA MET A 53 0.31 2.30 -18.34
C MET A 53 -0.10 3.26 -17.23
N SER A 54 -1.05 4.16 -17.46
CA SER A 54 -1.54 5.04 -16.40
C SER A 54 -3.03 5.36 -16.51
N ALA A 55 -3.91 4.63 -15.85
CA ALA A 55 -5.00 5.20 -15.07
C ALA A 55 -5.62 4.05 -14.30
N LEU A 56 -5.55 4.10 -12.98
CA LEU A 56 -6.38 3.34 -12.03
C LEU A 56 -7.16 4.42 -11.30
N ASN A 57 -7.70 5.32 -12.10
CA ASN A 57 -8.37 6.49 -11.58
C ASN A 57 -9.81 6.07 -11.31
N LEU A 58 -10.17 6.00 -10.03
CA LEU A 58 -11.49 5.59 -9.59
C LEU A 58 -12.14 6.77 -8.88
N ILE A 59 -13.17 7.36 -9.50
CA ILE A 59 -13.88 8.52 -8.93
C ILE A 59 -15.34 8.16 -8.69
N GLY A 60 -15.80 8.25 -7.45
CA GLY A 60 -17.17 7.91 -7.09
C GLY A 60 -17.50 8.19 -5.63
N SER A 61 -18.67 7.74 -5.17
CA SER A 61 -19.02 7.81 -3.75
C SER A 61 -18.71 6.51 -3.01
N SER A 62 -18.98 5.34 -3.61
CA SER A 62 -18.78 4.05 -2.93
C SER A 62 -18.33 2.95 -3.89
N MET A 63 -17.29 2.20 -3.54
CA MET A 63 -16.79 1.11 -4.39
C MET A 63 -16.45 -0.15 -3.61
N THR A 64 -16.55 -1.28 -4.30
CA THR A 64 -16.02 -2.57 -3.85
C THR A 64 -14.98 -3.06 -4.86
N LEU A 65 -13.79 -3.40 -4.40
CA LEU A 65 -12.69 -3.91 -5.21
C LEU A 65 -12.29 -5.29 -4.69
N ASP A 66 -12.18 -6.26 -5.58
CA ASP A 66 -11.65 -7.60 -5.34
C ASP A 66 -10.56 -7.84 -6.40
N ILE A 67 -9.30 -7.87 -5.97
CA ILE A 67 -8.13 -7.87 -6.83
C ILE A 67 -7.23 -9.04 -6.46
N ASN A 68 -7.04 -9.96 -7.39
CA ASN A 68 -6.18 -11.13 -7.23
C ASN A 68 -5.11 -11.12 -8.34
N GLN A 69 -3.83 -10.98 -7.99
CA GLN A 69 -2.72 -11.06 -8.95
C GLN A 69 -1.77 -12.20 -8.56
N LEU A 70 -1.65 -13.20 -9.45
CA LEU A 70 -0.79 -14.35 -9.25
C LEU A 70 0.27 -14.37 -10.35
N GLY A 71 1.53 -14.30 -9.96
CA GLY A 71 2.65 -14.09 -10.87
C GLY A 71 3.96 -13.78 -10.18
N ASP A 72 5.10 -13.99 -10.84
CA ASP A 72 6.41 -13.69 -10.25
C ASP A 72 6.52 -12.20 -9.83
N SER A 73 5.88 -11.29 -10.58
CA SER A 73 5.80 -9.86 -10.24
C SER A 73 4.38 -9.30 -10.38
N ASN A 74 3.84 -8.69 -9.33
CA ASN A 74 2.50 -8.10 -9.30
C ASN A 74 2.54 -6.62 -8.91
N LYS A 75 1.72 -5.80 -9.57
CA LYS A 75 1.59 -4.36 -9.28
C LYS A 75 0.14 -3.93 -9.30
N PHE A 76 -0.31 -3.31 -8.21
CA PHE A 76 -1.58 -2.60 -8.10
C PHE A 76 -1.31 -1.15 -7.68
N LEU A 77 -1.52 -0.22 -8.61
CA LEU A 77 -1.06 1.16 -8.48
C LEU A 77 -2.20 2.12 -8.84
N GLY A 78 -2.58 3.09 -7.99
CA GLY A 78 -3.73 3.93 -8.31
C GLY A 78 -4.03 5.17 -7.49
N ASP A 79 -4.95 5.95 -8.05
CA ASP A 79 -5.51 7.18 -7.48
C ASP A 79 -7.02 7.01 -7.32
N ILE A 80 -7.47 6.92 -6.09
CA ILE A 80 -8.84 6.56 -5.74
C ILE A 80 -9.47 7.76 -5.02
N VAL A 81 -10.59 8.27 -5.53
CA VAL A 81 -11.25 9.49 -5.06
C VAL A 81 -12.70 9.14 -4.75
N LEU A 82 -12.96 8.77 -3.50
CA LEU A 82 -14.28 8.32 -3.03
C LEU A 82 -14.48 8.54 -1.53
N ASP A 83 -15.70 8.32 -1.07
CA ASP A 83 -16.07 8.37 0.34
C ASP A 83 -15.96 6.98 1.00
N SER A 84 -16.48 5.95 0.33
CA SER A 84 -16.52 4.58 0.86
C SER A 84 -15.78 3.56 -0.02
N LEU A 85 -14.87 2.79 0.55
CA LEU A 85 -14.18 1.69 -0.15
C LEU A 85 -14.17 0.42 0.70
N ASN A 86 -14.65 -0.67 0.11
CA ASN A 86 -14.40 -2.03 0.58
C ASN A 86 -13.42 -2.70 -0.40
N GLY A 87 -12.20 -3.01 0.02
CA GLY A 87 -11.13 -3.49 -0.84
C GLY A 87 -10.53 -4.79 -0.32
N PHE A 88 -10.52 -5.82 -1.17
CA PHE A 88 -9.77 -7.04 -0.99
C PHE A 88 -8.65 -7.09 -2.05
N PHE A 89 -7.41 -7.27 -1.59
CA PHE A 89 -6.22 -7.26 -2.45
C PHE A 89 -5.34 -8.46 -2.10
N GLU A 90 -5.26 -9.44 -3.01
CA GLU A 90 -4.42 -10.64 -2.90
C GLU A 90 -3.27 -10.59 -3.92
N PHE A 91 -2.03 -10.72 -3.43
CA PHE A 91 -0.83 -10.74 -4.26
C PHE A 91 0.05 -11.95 -3.93
N ASP A 92 0.15 -12.87 -4.89
CA ASP A 92 1.00 -14.06 -4.81
C ASP A 92 2.13 -13.97 -5.83
N GLY A 93 3.35 -13.71 -5.36
CA GLY A 93 4.50 -13.49 -6.23
C GLY A 93 5.81 -13.24 -5.53
N ASP A 94 6.94 -13.46 -6.22
CA ASP A 94 8.26 -13.16 -5.66
C ASP A 94 8.43 -11.66 -5.35
N SER A 95 7.80 -10.79 -6.16
CA SER A 95 7.81 -9.33 -6.02
C SER A 95 6.41 -8.72 -6.13
N ASN A 96 5.94 -8.05 -5.08
CA ASN A 96 4.62 -7.41 -5.08
C ASN A 96 4.74 -5.91 -4.77
N GLU A 97 4.01 -5.08 -5.50
CA GLU A 97 3.93 -3.62 -5.29
C GLU A 97 2.45 -3.21 -5.17
N PHE A 98 2.08 -2.68 -4.01
CA PHE A 98 0.77 -2.07 -3.76
C PHE A 98 0.99 -0.60 -3.45
N ASN A 99 0.51 0.29 -4.31
CA ASN A 99 0.69 1.73 -4.14
C ASN A 99 -0.60 2.47 -4.47
N ILE A 100 -1.35 2.87 -3.46
CA ILE A 100 -2.57 3.63 -3.65
C ILE A 100 -2.62 4.87 -2.76
N GLN A 101 -3.37 5.86 -3.25
CA GLN A 101 -3.84 6.98 -2.46
C GLN A 101 -5.37 7.02 -2.50
N VAL A 102 -5.98 7.33 -1.36
CA VAL A 102 -7.44 7.42 -1.21
C VAL A 102 -7.84 8.81 -0.75
N ASP A 103 -8.61 9.48 -1.60
CA ASP A 103 -9.10 10.86 -1.52
C ASP A 103 -8.08 11.90 -0.99
N PRO A 104 -6.90 12.00 -1.62
CA PRO A 104 -5.84 12.87 -1.10
C PRO A 104 -6.17 14.36 -1.18
N THR A 105 -7.24 14.75 -1.86
CA THR A 105 -7.65 16.16 -2.07
C THR A 105 -8.94 16.54 -1.35
N ASN A 106 -9.50 15.63 -0.52
CA ASN A 106 -10.77 15.85 0.18
C ASN A 106 -11.92 16.19 -0.78
N THR A 107 -12.08 15.39 -1.83
CA THR A 107 -13.21 15.52 -2.76
C THR A 107 -14.46 14.82 -2.21
N PHE A 108 -14.28 13.72 -1.48
CA PHE A 108 -15.34 12.88 -0.93
C PHE A 108 -15.09 12.45 0.54
N SER A 109 -14.08 13.00 1.20
CA SER A 109 -13.67 12.81 2.60
C SER A 109 -13.00 11.48 2.95
N ALA A 110 -13.27 10.38 2.22
CA ALA A 110 -12.81 9.02 2.55
C ALA A 110 -13.22 8.56 3.96
N ASP A 111 -14.48 8.77 4.34
CA ASP A 111 -14.94 8.54 5.72
C ASP A 111 -15.04 7.04 6.07
N ASN A 112 -15.21 6.14 5.08
CA ASN A 112 -15.53 4.73 5.31
C ASN A 112 -14.60 3.78 4.52
N GLY A 113 -13.62 3.17 5.19
CA GLY A 113 -12.69 2.22 4.56
C GLY A 113 -12.71 0.86 5.23
N ASP A 114 -12.68 -0.22 4.45
CA ASP A 114 -12.48 -1.60 4.90
C ASP A 114 -11.53 -2.29 3.92
N TYR A 115 -10.24 -2.32 4.25
CA TYR A 115 -9.16 -2.76 3.35
C TYR A 115 -8.49 -4.00 3.92
N PHE A 116 -8.48 -5.07 3.13
CA PHE A 116 -7.79 -6.30 3.46
C PHE A 116 -6.73 -6.59 2.40
N VAL A 117 -5.47 -6.54 2.80
CA VAL A 117 -4.31 -6.78 1.93
C VAL A 117 -3.61 -8.06 2.36
N ASP A 118 -3.69 -9.10 1.51
CA ASP A 118 -3.13 -10.43 1.73
C ASP A 118 -2.00 -10.69 0.72
N VAL A 119 -0.80 -10.98 1.22
CA VAL A 119 0.40 -11.02 0.38
C VAL A 119 1.28 -12.20 0.74
N THR A 120 1.63 -13.00 -0.26
CA THR A 120 2.71 -13.97 -0.17
C THR A 120 3.82 -13.62 -1.15
N GLY A 121 5.03 -13.38 -0.65
CA GLY A 121 6.15 -13.01 -1.53
C GLY A 121 7.48 -12.68 -0.86
N THR A 122 8.58 -12.78 -1.60
CA THR A 122 9.94 -12.55 -1.05
C THR A 122 10.44 -11.10 -1.13
N GLY A 123 9.62 -10.20 -1.66
CA GLY A 123 9.93 -8.79 -1.77
C GLY A 123 8.64 -8.01 -1.97
N ASN A 124 8.23 -7.27 -0.94
CA ASN A 124 6.95 -6.60 -0.93
C ASN A 124 7.14 -5.12 -0.63
N ASP A 125 6.56 -4.26 -1.47
CA ASP A 125 6.62 -2.81 -1.35
C ASP A 125 5.20 -2.23 -1.28
N PHE A 126 4.86 -1.67 -0.13
CA PHE A 126 3.53 -1.18 0.20
C PHE A 126 3.58 0.30 0.47
N THR A 127 2.80 1.06 -0.30
CA THR A 127 2.52 2.47 -0.08
C THR A 127 1.02 2.71 0.00
N LEU A 128 0.54 3.28 1.09
CA LEU A 128 -0.87 3.62 1.26
C LEU A 128 -1.02 4.99 1.92
N ASN A 129 -1.70 5.91 1.24
CA ASN A 129 -2.07 7.20 1.84
C ASN A 129 -3.59 7.32 1.88
N VAL A 130 -4.17 7.59 3.04
CA VAL A 130 -5.62 7.75 3.19
C VAL A 130 -5.95 9.11 3.78
N ALA A 131 -6.87 9.81 3.12
CA ALA A 131 -7.49 11.03 3.64
C ALA A 131 -6.51 12.20 3.89
N THR A 132 -5.39 12.32 3.16
CA THR A 132 -4.29 13.29 3.42
C THR A 132 -4.64 14.79 3.45
N ASN A 133 -5.90 15.16 3.17
CA ASN A 133 -6.44 16.52 3.29
C ASN A 133 -7.86 16.53 3.92
N SER A 134 -8.29 15.39 4.47
CA SER A 134 -9.54 15.13 5.18
C SER A 134 -9.21 14.31 6.43
N LEU A 135 -10.16 13.49 6.92
CA LEU A 135 -9.90 12.52 7.97
C LEU A 135 -10.66 11.23 7.64
N ALA A 136 -10.01 10.09 7.88
CA ALA A 136 -10.61 8.78 7.83
C ALA A 136 -11.38 8.50 9.13
N GLU A 137 -12.71 8.69 9.09
CA GLU A 137 -13.60 8.52 10.26
C GLU A 137 -13.72 7.06 10.72
N SER A 138 -13.69 6.10 9.79
CA SER A 138 -13.96 4.69 10.10
C SER A 138 -13.19 3.71 9.21
N LEU A 139 -11.91 3.98 8.99
CA LEU A 139 -11.02 3.05 8.27
C LEU A 139 -10.71 1.82 9.14
N ASP A 140 -10.96 0.63 8.60
CA ASP A 140 -10.39 -0.63 9.05
C ASP A 140 -9.39 -1.13 8.00
N LEU A 141 -8.14 -1.32 8.41
CA LEU A 141 -7.04 -1.68 7.52
C LEU A 141 -6.28 -2.88 8.09
N ASP A 142 -6.37 -4.00 7.38
CA ASP A 142 -5.70 -5.25 7.72
C ASP A 142 -4.63 -5.57 6.68
N TRP A 143 -3.42 -5.83 7.15
CA TRP A 143 -2.32 -6.38 6.37
C TRP A 143 -1.99 -7.79 6.89
N ILE A 144 -2.00 -8.78 6.02
CA ILE A 144 -1.47 -10.11 6.27
C ILE A 144 -0.38 -10.38 5.24
N VAL A 145 0.86 -10.49 5.71
CA VAL A 145 2.02 -10.61 4.83
C VAL A 145 2.88 -11.79 5.28
N ASN A 146 3.06 -12.75 4.37
CA ASN A 146 3.93 -13.91 4.56
C ASN A 146 5.07 -13.86 3.54
N GLY A 147 6.26 -13.51 3.99
CA GLY A 147 7.30 -13.11 3.07
C GLY A 147 8.50 -12.45 3.70
N ASP A 148 9.67 -12.63 3.09
CA ASP A 148 10.86 -11.87 3.44
C ASP A 148 10.87 -10.52 2.69
N GLY A 149 11.62 -9.53 3.19
CA GLY A 149 11.89 -8.30 2.46
C GLY A 149 10.67 -7.40 2.30
N ASN A 150 10.11 -6.95 3.41
CA ASN A 150 8.88 -6.15 3.43
C ASN A 150 9.18 -4.68 3.71
N ILE A 151 8.65 -3.79 2.86
CA ILE A 151 8.69 -2.35 3.03
C ILE A 151 7.24 -1.86 3.11
N PHE A 152 6.90 -1.28 4.25
CA PHE A 152 5.62 -0.60 4.46
C PHE A 152 5.88 0.89 4.66
N ASP A 153 5.13 1.71 3.93
CA ASP A 153 5.04 3.16 4.09
C ASP A 153 3.57 3.56 3.99
N PHE A 154 2.93 3.82 5.13
CA PHE A 154 1.52 4.18 5.12
C PHE A 154 1.18 5.31 6.09
N ASP A 155 0.37 6.22 5.56
CA ASP A 155 -0.07 7.47 6.18
C ASP A 155 -1.59 7.50 6.23
N ILE A 156 -2.13 7.78 7.41
CA ILE A 156 -3.55 7.87 7.68
C ILE A 156 -3.80 9.14 8.48
N ASP A 157 -4.62 10.03 7.93
CA ASP A 157 -5.21 11.15 8.68
C ASP A 157 -6.47 10.64 9.42
N ILE A 158 -6.37 10.41 10.72
CA ILE A 158 -7.28 9.65 11.57
C ILE A 158 -8.40 10.51 12.18
N ASP A 159 -9.65 10.04 12.01
CA ASP A 159 -10.82 10.40 12.84
C ASP A 159 -11.58 9.17 13.37
N GLY A 160 -10.87 8.03 13.50
CA GLY A 160 -11.44 6.77 14.03
C GLY A 160 -10.98 5.53 13.30
N ALA A 161 -9.68 5.44 13.00
CA ALA A 161 -9.10 4.38 12.19
C ALA A 161 -8.46 3.26 13.04
N THR A 162 -8.59 2.03 12.55
CA THR A 162 -7.88 0.85 13.03
C THR A 162 -6.94 0.34 11.93
N SER A 163 -5.71 0.03 12.31
CA SER A 163 -4.76 -0.64 11.43
C SER A 163 -4.10 -1.82 12.14
N TYR A 164 -4.16 -2.98 11.50
CA TYR A 164 -3.54 -4.22 11.93
C TYR A 164 -2.52 -4.67 10.89
N VAL A 165 -1.28 -4.89 11.32
CA VAL A 165 -0.22 -5.46 10.49
C VAL A 165 0.18 -6.80 11.11
N ASP A 166 -0.04 -7.89 10.40
CA ASP A 166 0.52 -9.20 10.69
C ASP A 166 1.55 -9.55 9.61
N VAL A 167 2.82 -9.61 9.98
CA VAL A 167 3.91 -9.89 9.05
C VAL A 167 4.83 -11.00 9.57
N ASP A 168 4.90 -12.10 8.82
CA ASP A 168 5.79 -13.23 9.07
C ASP A 168 6.87 -13.31 7.99
N GLY A 169 8.11 -13.03 8.38
CA GLY A 169 9.30 -13.14 7.54
C GLY A 169 10.43 -12.20 7.97
N ASP A 170 11.59 -12.33 7.32
CA ASP A 170 12.78 -11.54 7.64
C ASP A 170 12.77 -10.17 6.92
N ALA A 171 13.61 -9.23 7.39
CA ALA A 171 13.83 -7.92 6.77
C ALA A 171 12.56 -7.06 6.65
N ASN A 172 11.97 -6.70 7.80
CA ASN A 172 10.77 -5.87 7.88
C ASN A 172 11.13 -4.40 8.14
N ASN A 173 10.83 -3.53 7.18
CA ASN A 173 10.93 -2.08 7.32
C ASN A 173 9.53 -1.46 7.33
N ILE A 174 9.07 -1.00 8.48
CA ILE A 174 7.70 -0.50 8.66
C ILE A 174 7.77 0.96 9.06
N THR A 175 7.20 1.81 8.22
CA THR A 175 6.96 3.23 8.51
C THR A 175 5.46 3.47 8.53
N TYR A 176 4.97 3.95 9.66
CA TYR A 176 3.57 4.30 9.86
C TYR A 176 3.48 5.73 10.37
N ASP A 177 2.65 6.55 9.74
CA ASP A 177 2.23 7.86 10.26
C ASP A 177 0.70 7.87 10.43
N GLY A 178 0.26 7.78 11.68
CA GLY A 178 -1.14 7.97 12.05
C GLY A 178 -1.32 9.32 12.72
N SER A 179 -1.71 10.35 11.98
CA SER A 179 -1.91 11.70 12.50
C SER A 179 -3.41 12.02 12.57
N GLY A 180 -3.88 13.02 13.33
CA GLY A 180 -5.28 13.45 13.18
C GLY A 180 -5.97 14.03 14.41
N TYR A 181 -7.30 13.89 14.45
CA TYR A 181 -8.15 14.53 15.47
C TYR A 181 -8.73 13.56 16.50
N ALA A 182 -8.98 12.29 16.14
CA ALA A 182 -9.59 11.31 17.05
C ALA A 182 -8.70 10.10 17.34
N ASN A 183 -9.27 9.08 18.00
CA ASN A 183 -8.53 7.92 18.46
C ASN A 183 -8.08 7.08 17.26
N GLY A 184 -6.79 6.82 17.17
CA GLY A 184 -6.25 5.78 16.30
C GLY A 184 -5.92 4.51 17.08
N TYR A 185 -6.08 3.36 16.42
CA TYR A 185 -5.50 2.11 16.91
C TYR A 185 -4.52 1.52 15.90
N PHE A 186 -3.30 1.26 16.35
CA PHE A 186 -2.29 0.56 15.57
C PHE A 186 -1.87 -0.74 16.25
N TYR A 187 -1.98 -1.85 15.54
CA TYR A 187 -1.52 -3.16 15.98
C TYR A 187 -0.48 -3.70 15.00
N LEU A 188 0.66 -4.13 15.52
CA LEU A 188 1.69 -4.81 14.75
C LEU A 188 2.02 -6.15 15.42
N ASP A 189 1.84 -7.25 14.70
CA ASP A 189 2.40 -8.56 15.00
C ASP A 189 3.49 -8.87 13.98
N GLN A 190 4.71 -9.10 14.45
CA GLN A 190 5.83 -9.38 13.58
C GLN A 190 6.60 -10.62 14.04
N THR A 191 6.79 -11.56 13.12
CA THR A 191 7.68 -12.71 13.29
C THR A 191 8.80 -12.67 12.25
N GLY A 192 10.02 -13.01 12.64
CA GLY A 192 11.21 -13.00 11.78
C GLY A 192 12.28 -11.99 12.19
N ASN A 193 13.44 -12.05 11.55
CA ASN A 193 14.64 -11.29 11.91
C ASN A 193 14.77 -9.99 11.11
N GLY A 194 15.56 -9.04 11.63
CA GLY A 194 15.91 -7.83 10.89
C GLY A 194 14.73 -6.87 10.76
N ARG A 195 14.39 -6.20 11.86
CA ARG A 195 13.30 -5.21 11.89
C ARG A 195 13.80 -3.76 11.91
N ASN A 196 13.10 -2.87 11.24
CA ASN A 196 13.25 -1.43 11.36
C ASN A 196 11.86 -0.80 11.41
N PHE A 197 11.39 -0.43 12.60
CA PHE A 197 10.07 0.16 12.78
C PHE A 197 10.21 1.65 13.09
N ASN A 198 9.45 2.48 12.37
CA ASN A 198 9.31 3.91 12.60
C ASN A 198 7.82 4.22 12.66
N ILE A 199 7.28 4.29 13.88
CA ILE A 199 5.85 4.38 14.13
C ILE A 199 5.57 5.75 14.74
N THR A 200 4.81 6.58 14.04
CA THR A 200 4.29 7.85 14.55
C THR A 200 2.79 7.72 14.75
N GLN A 201 2.32 8.14 15.92
CA GLN A 201 0.91 8.28 16.21
C GLN A 201 0.68 9.63 16.90
N ALA A 202 0.03 10.56 16.21
CA ALA A 202 -0.02 11.96 16.62
C ALA A 202 -1.44 12.54 16.50
N SER A 203 -2.34 12.13 17.38
CA SER A 203 -3.64 12.81 17.53
C SER A 203 -3.50 14.15 18.27
N THR A 204 -4.53 15.00 18.20
CA THR A 204 -4.49 16.34 18.83
C THR A 204 -5.39 16.51 20.04
N LEU A 205 -6.35 15.60 20.26
CA LEU A 205 -7.37 15.68 21.32
C LEU A 205 -7.87 14.29 21.78
N ALA A 206 -7.14 13.22 21.49
CA ALA A 206 -7.65 11.86 21.60
C ALA A 206 -6.61 10.89 22.17
N SER A 207 -7.08 9.71 22.59
CA SER A 207 -6.19 8.67 23.10
C SER A 207 -5.72 7.79 21.96
N ASP A 208 -4.43 7.89 21.67
CA ASP A 208 -3.73 7.01 20.75
C ASP A 208 -3.33 5.72 21.44
N TRP A 209 -3.77 4.59 20.87
CA TRP A 209 -3.35 3.28 21.34
C TRP A 209 -2.54 2.56 20.28
N LEU A 210 -1.39 2.03 20.69
CA LEU A 210 -0.59 1.13 19.87
C LEU A 210 -0.23 -0.13 20.64
N LYS A 211 -0.10 -1.24 19.91
CA LYS A 211 0.39 -2.51 20.43
C LYS A 211 1.32 -3.17 19.41
N ILE A 212 2.53 -3.51 19.85
CA ILE A 212 3.51 -4.23 19.03
C ILE A 212 3.86 -5.54 19.72
N ILE A 213 3.69 -6.65 19.01
CA ILE A 213 4.22 -7.96 19.33
C ILE A 213 5.29 -8.25 18.28
N SER A 214 6.52 -8.55 18.71
CA SER A 214 7.62 -8.82 17.78
C SER A 214 8.52 -9.94 18.29
N SER A 215 8.82 -10.90 17.42
CA SER A 215 9.62 -12.08 17.70
C SER A 215 10.69 -12.27 16.63
N GLY A 216 11.96 -12.23 17.04
CA GLY A 216 13.12 -12.40 16.16
C GLY A 216 14.33 -11.57 16.58
N ASP A 217 15.43 -11.71 15.86
CA ASP A 217 16.73 -11.13 16.17
C ASP A 217 17.06 -9.90 15.32
N SER A 218 17.83 -8.97 15.90
CA SER A 218 18.35 -7.74 15.27
C SER A 218 17.29 -6.72 14.84
N GLY A 219 17.58 -5.43 15.02
CA GLY A 219 16.75 -4.36 14.48
C GLY A 219 16.64 -3.10 15.34
N THR A 220 15.85 -2.15 14.87
CA THR A 220 15.55 -0.86 15.50
C THR A 220 14.05 -0.63 15.58
N VAL A 221 13.62 0.00 16.66
CA VAL A 221 12.22 0.39 16.85
C VAL A 221 12.22 1.83 17.37
N CYS A 222 11.62 2.72 16.58
CA CYS A 222 11.30 4.09 16.91
C CYS A 222 9.78 4.21 17.03
N ILE A 223 9.32 4.77 18.15
CA ILE A 223 7.91 5.04 18.38
C ILE A 223 7.78 6.47 18.89
N ILE A 224 6.95 7.24 18.21
CA ILE A 224 6.59 8.61 18.55
C ILE A 224 5.09 8.62 18.80
N GLN A 225 4.68 8.87 20.04
CA GLN A 225 3.29 9.22 20.34
C GLN A 225 3.21 10.68 20.76
N ASN A 226 2.32 11.45 20.15
CA ASN A 226 2.26 12.89 20.38
C ASN A 226 0.83 13.45 20.38
N ASP A 227 0.30 13.73 21.57
CA ASP A 227 -0.99 14.41 21.77
C ASP A 227 -0.77 15.94 21.87
N GLY A 228 -0.58 16.59 20.71
CA GLY A 228 -0.47 18.06 20.61
C GLY A 228 0.84 18.70 21.11
N GLY A 229 1.91 17.93 21.34
CA GLY A 229 3.26 18.40 21.67
C GLY A 229 4.09 18.82 20.45
N THR A 230 5.25 19.46 20.68
CA THR A 230 6.07 20.09 19.62
C THR A 230 7.46 19.48 19.43
N SER A 231 7.81 18.42 20.17
CA SER A 231 9.10 17.72 19.98
C SER A 231 8.88 16.22 19.81
N THR A 232 9.25 15.70 18.66
CA THR A 232 9.25 14.28 18.37
C THR A 232 10.58 13.94 17.69
N SER A 233 11.39 13.10 18.32
CA SER A 233 12.60 12.56 17.70
C SER A 233 12.91 11.20 18.30
N CYS A 234 13.04 10.22 17.42
CA CYS A 234 14.05 9.18 17.53
C CYS A 234 15.29 9.64 16.75
#